data_AF-A0A1Y2DY92-F1
#
_entry.id   AF-A0A1Y2DY92-F1
#
_cell.length_a   1.000
_cell.length_b   1.000
_cell.length_c   1.000
_cell.angle_alpha   90.00
_cell.angle_beta   90.00
_cell.angle_gamma   90.00
#
_symmetry.space_group_name_H-M   'P 1'
#
loop_
_entity.id
_entity.type
_entity.pdbx_description
1 polymer ?
#
loop_
_entity_poly.entity_id
_entity_poly.type
_entity_poly.pdbx_seq_one_letter_code
_entity_poly.pdbx_strand_id
1 'polypeptide(L)'
;PLAGTIIALVVSLLAIAILSGFVTERFLGITAWRQLPLVVWVVFAIFCDSWAFVFTSAILQHGIGVSTSYKICQGAILLCLVCYVTTKILIYFFLVEKAFLIRKGTSSTTRLTSKLYVFNSFGMLSVYVVVSALNFVFRIARIEHGQCTIGMKKVAMIPLISFDLLVNIYLTLIFMIPLRSLYSYRNMQRTPITDRLRTVAMRTFVGACCTTVSSVVNLSVLMVLNGEPGWVCLMCCNIDILFSAMVIHWVTSRDHKGKAS
;
A
#
# COMPACT_ATOMS: atom_id res chain seq x y z
N PRO A 1 -26.52 -1.95 10.52
CA PRO A 1 -27.18 -0.68 10.94
C PRO A 1 -27.20 0.29 9.77
N LEU A 2 -28.31 1.01 9.54
CA LEU A 2 -28.50 1.85 8.35
C LEU A 2 -27.37 2.89 8.17
N ALA A 3 -26.97 3.54 9.26
CA ALA A 3 -25.89 4.53 9.24
C ALA A 3 -24.55 3.95 8.75
N GLY A 4 -24.18 2.75 9.20
CA GLY A 4 -22.95 2.07 8.75
C GLY A 4 -22.97 1.75 7.25
N THR A 5 -24.12 1.34 6.72
CA THR A 5 -24.28 1.05 5.29
C THR A 5 -24.18 2.31 4.44
N ILE A 6 -24.77 3.44 4.89
CA ILE A 6 -24.69 4.73 4.19
C ILE A 6 -23.23 5.21 4.16
N ILE A 7 -22.51 5.13 5.29
CA ILE A 7 -21.10 5.52 5.36
C ILE A 7 -20.26 4.66 4.42
N ALA A 8 -20.43 3.34 4.44
CA ALA A 8 -19.69 2.43 3.55
C ALA A 8 -19.95 2.72 2.06
N LEU A 9 -21.20 3.06 1.71
CA LEU A 9 -21.58 3.43 0.35
C LEU A 9 -20.90 4.74 -0.08
N VAL A 10 -20.99 5.78 0.75
CA VAL A 10 -20.37 7.08 0.47
C VAL A 10 -18.86 6.94 0.33
N VAL A 11 -18.21 6.20 1.23
CA VAL A 11 -16.78 5.92 1.16
C VAL A 11 -16.43 5.22 -0.15
N SER A 12 -17.20 4.20 -0.55
CA SER A 12 -16.94 3.45 -1.79
C SER A 12 -17.08 4.32 -3.04
N LEU A 13 -18.12 5.15 -3.11
CA LEU A 13 -18.34 6.06 -4.24
C LEU A 13 -17.24 7.12 -4.35
N LEU A 14 -16.87 7.73 -3.23
CA LEU A 14 -15.77 8.70 -3.18
C LEU A 14 -14.44 8.05 -3.55
N ALA A 15 -14.17 6.85 -3.02
CA ALA A 15 -12.95 6.11 -3.32
C ALA A 15 -12.84 5.79 -4.81
N ILE A 16 -13.91 5.31 -5.45
CA ILE A 16 -13.94 5.09 -6.90
C ILE A 16 -13.65 6.39 -7.65
N ALA A 17 -14.34 7.48 -7.33
CA ALA A 17 -14.17 8.76 -8.02
C ALA A 17 -12.72 9.28 -7.92
N ILE A 18 -12.15 9.26 -6.70
CA ILE A 18 -10.77 9.72 -6.44
C ILE A 18 -9.75 8.84 -7.18
N LEU A 19 -9.87 7.51 -7.06
CA LEU A 19 -8.95 6.57 -7.72
C LEU A 19 -9.03 6.68 -9.24
N SER A 20 -10.24 6.83 -9.79
CA SER A 20 -10.46 7.06 -11.23
C SER A 20 -9.79 8.35 -11.68
N GLY A 21 -9.91 9.42 -10.89
CA GLY A 21 -9.21 10.69 -11.11
C GLY A 21 -7.70 10.53 -11.14
N PHE A 22 -7.12 9.81 -10.17
CA PHE A 22 -5.68 9.57 -10.12
C PHE A 22 -5.17 8.74 -11.30
N VAL A 23 -5.90 7.69 -11.70
CA VAL A 23 -5.58 6.90 -12.90
C VAL A 23 -5.64 7.79 -14.14
N THR A 24 -6.67 8.63 -14.27
CA THR A 24 -6.88 9.50 -15.42
C THR A 24 -5.78 10.57 -15.53
N GLU A 25 -5.47 11.28 -14.44
CA GLU A 25 -4.39 12.27 -14.41
C GLU A 25 -3.05 11.64 -14.81
N ARG A 26 -2.77 10.43 -14.33
CA ARG A 26 -1.55 9.70 -14.66
C ARG A 26 -1.52 9.24 -16.10
N PHE A 27 -2.64 8.73 -16.62
CA PHE A 27 -2.75 8.27 -17.99
C PHE A 27 -2.55 9.42 -18.98
N LEU A 28 -3.19 10.56 -18.74
CA LEU A 28 -3.08 11.76 -19.58
C LEU A 28 -1.70 12.43 -19.48
N GLY A 29 -1.00 12.29 -18.35
CA GLY A 29 0.36 12.82 -18.17
C GLY A 29 1.46 12.02 -18.88
N ILE A 30 1.15 10.85 -19.46
CA ILE A 30 2.12 9.97 -20.13
C ILE A 30 2.09 10.22 -21.65
N THR A 31 3.14 10.86 -22.17
CA THR A 31 3.30 11.09 -23.62
C THR A 31 4.05 9.95 -24.33
N ALA A 32 4.90 9.20 -23.61
CA ALA A 32 5.71 8.12 -24.17
C ALA A 32 5.74 6.87 -23.27
N TRP A 33 4.87 5.90 -23.56
CA TRP A 33 4.69 4.67 -22.79
C TRP A 33 5.93 3.76 -22.74
N ARG A 34 6.74 3.76 -23.80
CA ARG A 34 7.85 2.81 -23.99
C ARG A 34 9.11 3.12 -23.15
N GLN A 35 9.21 4.31 -22.57
CA GLN A 35 10.38 4.75 -21.79
C GLN A 35 10.07 5.00 -20.30
N LEU A 36 8.94 4.51 -19.81
CA LEU A 36 8.52 4.75 -18.42
C LEU A 36 9.39 3.99 -17.41
N PRO A 37 9.83 4.63 -16.32
CA PRO A 37 10.53 3.95 -15.25
C PRO A 37 9.59 2.99 -14.52
N LEU A 38 10.13 1.88 -13.99
CA LEU A 38 9.36 0.84 -13.27
C LEU A 38 8.46 1.41 -12.17
N VAL A 39 8.92 2.45 -11.46
CA VAL A 39 8.15 3.16 -10.44
C VAL A 39 6.78 3.63 -10.95
N VAL A 40 6.68 4.12 -12.19
CA VAL A 40 5.41 4.61 -12.74
C VAL A 40 4.44 3.45 -12.99
N TRP A 41 4.93 2.32 -13.50
CA TRP A 41 4.13 1.10 -13.68
C TRP A 41 3.60 0.57 -12.35
N VAL A 42 4.42 0.60 -11.30
CA VAL A 42 4.02 0.15 -9.96
C VAL A 42 2.95 1.07 -9.36
N VAL A 43 3.08 2.39 -9.51
CA VAL A 43 2.05 3.35 -9.07
C VAL A 43 0.73 3.13 -9.81
N PHE A 44 0.78 2.89 -11.13
CA PHE A 44 -0.40 2.57 -11.90
C PHE A 44 -1.05 1.26 -11.42
N ALA A 45 -0.24 0.23 -11.17
CA ALA A 45 -0.71 -1.04 -10.61
C ALA A 45 -1.37 -0.86 -9.23
N ILE A 46 -0.81 -0.02 -8.33
CA ILE A 46 -1.43 0.29 -7.04
C ILE A 46 -2.82 0.90 -7.23
N PHE A 47 -2.96 1.87 -8.14
CA PHE A 47 -4.25 2.52 -8.37
C PHE A 47 -5.28 1.60 -9.02
N CYS A 48 -4.86 0.76 -9.97
CA CYS A 48 -5.74 -0.24 -10.58
C CYS A 48 -6.18 -1.31 -9.58
N ASP A 49 -5.25 -1.84 -8.77
CA ASP A 49 -5.56 -2.83 -7.71
C ASP A 49 -6.53 -2.24 -6.68
N SER A 50 -6.25 -1.01 -6.21
CA SER A 50 -7.13 -0.27 -5.31
C SER A 50 -8.52 -0.06 -5.91
N TRP A 51 -8.60 0.38 -7.17
CA TRP A 51 -9.88 0.62 -7.84
C TRP A 51 -10.69 -0.67 -8.00
N ALA A 52 -10.04 -1.75 -8.42
CA ALA A 52 -10.67 -3.06 -8.58
C ALA A 52 -11.20 -3.60 -7.25
N PHE A 53 -10.45 -3.41 -6.15
CA PHE A 53 -10.88 -3.77 -4.81
C PHE A 53 -12.14 -2.99 -4.40
N VAL A 54 -12.13 -1.66 -4.52
CA VAL A 54 -13.27 -0.82 -4.14
C VAL A 54 -14.50 -1.14 -4.98
N PHE A 55 -14.33 -1.30 -6.29
CA PHE A 55 -15.42 -1.67 -7.18
C PHE A 55 -16.03 -3.04 -6.83
N THR A 56 -15.18 -4.05 -6.66
CA THR A 56 -15.66 -5.42 -6.35
C THR A 56 -16.29 -5.48 -4.95
N SER A 57 -15.71 -4.80 -3.96
CA SER A 57 -16.28 -4.74 -2.61
C SER A 57 -17.61 -4.00 -2.57
N ALA A 58 -17.78 -2.93 -3.36
CA ALA A 58 -19.07 -2.24 -3.48
C ALA A 58 -20.16 -3.15 -4.08
N ILE A 59 -19.83 -3.95 -5.10
CA ILE A 59 -20.75 -4.95 -5.67
C ILE A 59 -21.13 -6.00 -4.61
N LEU A 60 -20.16 -6.51 -3.85
CA LEU A 60 -20.41 -7.51 -2.81
C LEU A 60 -21.26 -6.95 -1.66
N GLN A 61 -21.03 -5.71 -1.24
CA GLN A 61 -21.74 -5.08 -0.12
C GLN A 61 -23.15 -4.63 -0.50
N HIS A 62 -23.29 -3.95 -1.64
CA HIS A 62 -24.52 -3.24 -2.01
C HIS A 62 -25.33 -3.92 -3.11
N GLY A 63 -24.68 -4.69 -3.99
CA GLY A 63 -25.35 -5.40 -5.08
C GLY A 63 -25.87 -6.77 -4.63
N ILE A 64 -24.97 -7.63 -4.19
CA ILE A 64 -25.27 -9.05 -3.90
C ILE A 64 -25.65 -9.26 -2.42
N GLY A 65 -25.04 -8.49 -1.52
CA GLY A 65 -25.17 -8.65 -0.08
C GLY A 65 -24.21 -9.70 0.47
N VAL A 66 -23.33 -9.27 1.37
CA VAL A 66 -22.25 -10.12 1.89
C VAL A 66 -22.74 -11.29 2.75
N SER A 67 -23.95 -11.19 3.29
CA SER A 67 -24.59 -12.19 4.16
C SER A 67 -25.50 -13.18 3.42
N THR A 68 -25.69 -13.02 2.10
CA THR A 68 -26.65 -13.80 1.32
C THR A 68 -26.26 -15.28 1.20
N SER A 69 -24.96 -15.57 1.13
CA SER A 69 -24.46 -16.95 1.04
C SER A 69 -23.09 -17.10 1.70
N TYR A 70 -22.82 -18.29 2.24
CA TYR A 70 -21.51 -18.64 2.78
C TYR A 70 -20.38 -18.45 1.77
N LYS A 71 -20.63 -18.74 0.48
CA LYS A 71 -19.64 -18.54 -0.59
C LYS A 71 -19.29 -17.07 -0.80
N ILE A 72 -20.27 -16.18 -0.71
CA ILE A 72 -20.08 -14.73 -0.84
C ILE A 72 -19.31 -14.20 0.37
N CYS A 73 -19.67 -14.67 1.58
CA CYS A 73 -18.98 -14.33 2.82
C CYS A 73 -17.50 -14.75 2.81
N GLN A 74 -17.21 -15.98 2.36
CA GLN A 74 -15.84 -16.46 2.11
C GLN A 74 -15.12 -15.63 1.03
N GLY A 75 -15.82 -15.28 -0.05
CA GLY A 75 -15.28 -14.44 -1.11
C GLY A 75 -14.89 -13.04 -0.63
N ALA A 76 -15.68 -12.46 0.29
CA ALA A 76 -15.43 -11.14 0.85
C ALA A 76 -14.12 -11.06 1.66
N ILE A 77 -13.88 -12.05 2.54
CA ILE A 77 -12.62 -12.10 3.29
C ILE A 77 -11.43 -12.38 2.37
N LEU A 78 -11.60 -13.25 1.36
CA LEU A 78 -10.55 -13.53 0.40
C LEU A 78 -10.21 -12.28 -0.42
N LEU A 79 -11.21 -11.53 -0.86
CA LEU A 79 -11.02 -10.28 -1.59
C LEU A 79 -10.23 -9.25 -0.76
N CYS A 80 -10.62 -8.98 0.51
CA CYS A 80 -9.83 -8.05 1.32
C CYS A 80 -8.40 -8.59 1.56
N LEU A 81 -8.22 -9.88 1.86
CA LEU A 81 -6.88 -10.44 2.08
C LEU A 81 -5.99 -10.33 0.84
N VAL A 82 -6.49 -10.73 -0.34
CA VAL A 82 -5.73 -10.66 -1.59
C VAL A 82 -5.36 -9.22 -1.89
N CYS A 83 -6.34 -8.32 -1.96
CA CYS A 83 -6.10 -6.92 -2.30
C CYS A 83 -5.21 -6.19 -1.28
N TYR A 84 -5.35 -6.50 0.01
CA TYR A 84 -4.49 -5.95 1.05
C TYR A 84 -3.03 -6.39 0.83
N VAL A 85 -2.80 -7.68 0.64
CA VAL A 85 -1.45 -8.25 0.44
C VAL A 85 -0.84 -7.75 -0.88
N THR A 86 -1.61 -7.70 -1.97
CA THR A 86 -1.13 -7.20 -3.27
C THR A 86 -0.76 -5.73 -3.19
N THR A 87 -1.64 -4.88 -2.63
CA THR A 87 -1.35 -3.45 -2.45
C THR A 87 -0.10 -3.24 -1.61
N LYS A 88 0.08 -3.99 -0.51
CA LYS A 88 1.28 -3.91 0.34
C LYS A 88 2.55 -4.33 -0.39
N ILE A 89 2.52 -5.42 -1.16
CA ILE A 89 3.65 -5.86 -1.99
C ILE A 89 4.02 -4.78 -3.00
N LEU A 90 3.04 -4.16 -3.66
CA LEU A 90 3.27 -3.10 -4.62
C LEU A 90 3.87 -1.85 -3.97
N ILE A 91 3.38 -1.43 -2.79
CA ILE A 91 3.94 -0.31 -2.01
C ILE A 91 5.38 -0.63 -1.59
N TYR A 92 5.63 -1.84 -1.09
CA TYR A 92 6.98 -2.28 -0.72
C TYR A 92 7.94 -2.19 -1.93
N PHE A 93 7.53 -2.74 -3.07
CA PHE A 93 8.33 -2.71 -4.29
C PHE A 93 8.56 -1.26 -4.78
N PHE A 94 7.55 -0.39 -4.67
CA PHE A 94 7.68 1.05 -4.93
C PHE A 94 8.75 1.69 -4.05
N LEU A 95 8.73 1.44 -2.74
CA LEU A 95 9.72 2.00 -1.80
C LEU A 95 11.14 1.49 -2.10
N VAL A 96 11.29 0.19 -2.39
CA VAL A 96 12.59 -0.41 -2.73
C VAL A 96 13.15 0.18 -4.02
N GLU A 97 12.34 0.32 -5.07
CA GLU A 97 12.78 0.93 -6.33
C GLU A 97 13.11 2.42 -6.15
N LYS A 98 12.30 3.16 -5.38
CA LYS A 98 12.61 4.57 -5.03
C LYS A 98 13.91 4.70 -4.25
N ALA A 99 14.16 3.82 -3.26
CA ALA A 99 15.40 3.79 -2.50
C ALA A 99 16.61 3.51 -3.41
N PHE A 100 16.48 2.55 -4.33
CA PHE A 100 17.51 2.24 -5.30
C PHE A 100 17.82 3.44 -6.22
N LEU A 101 16.80 4.11 -6.76
CA LEU A 101 16.99 5.28 -7.61
C LEU A 101 17.66 6.44 -6.86
N ILE A 102 17.27 6.68 -5.60
CA ILE A 102 17.89 7.72 -4.77
C ILE A 102 19.36 7.40 -4.54
N ARG A 103 19.70 6.15 -4.24
CA ARG A 103 21.09 5.72 -4.03
C ARG A 103 21.91 5.75 -5.32
N LYS A 104 21.31 5.41 -6.47
CA LYS A 104 21.96 5.51 -7.78
C LYS A 104 22.36 6.95 -8.11
N GLY A 105 21.55 7.93 -7.71
CA GLY A 105 21.87 9.35 -7.84
C GLY A 105 23.11 9.78 -7.05
N THR A 106 23.52 9.01 -6.03
CA THR A 106 24.71 9.26 -5.20
C THR A 106 25.87 8.31 -5.53
N SER A 107 25.62 7.13 -6.12
CA SER A 107 26.64 6.12 -6.45
C SER A 107 26.23 5.30 -7.68
N SER A 108 27.11 5.21 -8.68
CA SER A 108 26.84 4.50 -9.96
C SER A 108 26.94 2.98 -9.80
N THR A 109 25.90 2.33 -9.24
CA THR A 109 25.84 0.85 -9.11
C THR A 109 24.61 0.27 -9.81
N THR A 110 24.79 -0.88 -10.47
CA THR A 110 23.77 -1.61 -11.26
C THR A 110 22.78 -2.39 -10.37
N ARG A 111 21.51 -2.52 -10.81
CA ARG A 111 20.37 -3.13 -10.08
C ARG A 111 20.69 -4.50 -9.46
N LEU A 112 21.24 -5.42 -10.26
CA LEU A 112 21.49 -6.83 -9.87
C LEU A 112 22.84 -7.05 -9.18
N THR A 113 23.74 -6.08 -9.20
CA THR A 113 25.09 -6.20 -8.63
C THR A 113 25.14 -5.76 -7.16
N SER A 114 24.18 -4.94 -6.72
CA SER A 114 24.09 -4.58 -5.31
C SER A 114 23.45 -5.74 -4.52
N LYS A 115 24.30 -6.51 -3.81
CA LYS A 115 23.87 -7.60 -2.93
C LYS A 115 22.77 -7.15 -1.95
N LEU A 116 22.80 -5.89 -1.54
CA LEU A 116 21.78 -5.30 -0.68
C LEU A 116 20.41 -5.16 -1.37
N TYR A 117 20.33 -4.77 -2.65
CA TYR A 117 19.04 -4.70 -3.36
C TYR A 117 18.44 -6.08 -3.59
N VAL A 118 19.27 -7.06 -3.97
CA VAL A 118 18.82 -8.45 -4.18
C VAL A 118 18.35 -9.07 -2.86
N PHE A 119 19.14 -8.92 -1.79
CA PHE A 119 18.75 -9.40 -0.46
C PHE A 119 17.47 -8.72 0.04
N ASN A 120 17.36 -7.40 -0.12
CA ASN A 120 16.18 -6.66 0.29
C ASN A 120 14.94 -7.05 -0.53
N SER A 121 15.08 -7.10 -1.86
CA SER A 121 13.97 -7.32 -2.77
C SER A 121 13.49 -8.77 -2.76
N PHE A 122 14.38 -9.77 -2.81
CA PHE A 122 13.98 -11.18 -2.78
C PHE A 122 13.83 -11.73 -1.36
N GLY A 123 14.75 -11.40 -0.44
CA GLY A 123 14.73 -11.92 0.92
C GLY A 123 13.52 -11.43 1.71
N MET A 124 13.33 -10.12 1.85
CA MET A 124 12.20 -9.60 2.64
C MET A 124 10.84 -9.89 1.98
N LEU A 125 10.75 -9.87 0.65
CA LEU A 125 9.52 -10.23 -0.05
C LEU A 125 9.17 -11.71 0.17
N SER A 126 10.16 -12.61 0.16
CA SER A 126 9.91 -14.03 0.43
C SER A 126 9.32 -14.25 1.83
N VAL A 127 9.87 -13.57 2.85
CA VAL A 127 9.34 -13.66 4.22
C VAL A 127 7.94 -13.06 4.29
N TYR A 128 7.70 -11.93 3.62
CA TYR A 128 6.36 -11.34 3.54
C TYR A 128 5.34 -12.32 2.97
N VAL A 129 5.65 -12.96 1.84
CA VAL A 129 4.77 -13.94 1.19
C VAL A 129 4.46 -15.11 2.12
N VAL A 130 5.45 -15.63 2.86
CA VAL A 130 5.25 -16.71 3.83
C VAL A 130 4.30 -16.27 4.96
N VAL A 131 4.52 -15.09 5.54
CA VAL A 131 3.68 -14.57 6.62
C VAL A 131 2.26 -14.26 6.13
N SER A 132 2.12 -13.73 4.90
CA SER A 132 0.83 -13.53 4.25
C SER A 132 0.12 -14.87 4.00
N ALA A 133 0.81 -15.91 3.55
CA ALA A 133 0.24 -17.24 3.33
C ALA A 133 -0.38 -17.82 4.61
N LEU A 134 0.24 -17.59 5.78
CA LEU A 134 -0.34 -17.98 7.07
C LEU A 134 -1.69 -17.30 7.33
N ASN A 135 -1.86 -16.03 6.93
CA ASN A 135 -3.13 -15.32 7.07
C ASN A 135 -4.23 -15.90 6.18
N PHE A 136 -3.88 -16.41 4.98
CA PHE A 136 -4.82 -17.16 4.16
C PHE A 136 -5.27 -18.46 4.84
N VAL A 137 -4.35 -19.21 5.46
CA VAL A 137 -4.68 -20.47 6.14
C VAL A 137 -5.56 -20.25 7.38
N PHE A 138 -5.25 -19.23 8.17
CA PHE A 138 -5.92 -18.95 9.45
C PHE A 138 -7.08 -17.95 9.36
N ARG A 139 -7.66 -17.77 8.16
CA ARG A 139 -8.87 -16.96 7.95
C ARG A 139 -10.10 -17.61 8.58
N ILE A 140 -11.04 -16.79 9.03
CA ILE A 140 -12.32 -17.21 9.62
C ILE A 140 -13.44 -16.50 8.86
N ALA A 141 -14.41 -17.27 8.37
CA ALA A 141 -15.66 -16.78 7.81
C ALA A 141 -16.80 -17.65 8.33
N ARG A 142 -17.79 -17.04 8.98
CA ARG A 142 -18.97 -17.70 9.55
C ARG A 142 -20.20 -16.84 9.31
N ILE A 143 -21.37 -17.46 9.19
CA ILE A 143 -22.64 -16.73 9.15
C ILE A 143 -23.36 -17.04 10.45
N GLU A 144 -23.57 -16.02 11.28
CA GLU A 144 -24.27 -16.11 12.55
C GLU A 144 -25.48 -15.17 12.49
N HIS A 145 -26.67 -15.67 12.83
CA HIS A 145 -27.92 -14.91 12.80
C HIS A 145 -28.21 -14.18 11.48
N GLY A 146 -27.87 -14.80 10.34
CA GLY A 146 -28.05 -14.19 9.02
C GLY A 146 -27.08 -13.04 8.71
N GLN A 147 -26.04 -12.85 9.53
CA GLN A 147 -24.96 -11.89 9.29
C GLN A 147 -23.64 -12.61 9.05
N CYS A 148 -22.94 -12.25 7.97
CA CYS A 148 -21.59 -12.73 7.71
C CYS A 148 -20.59 -12.04 8.66
N THR A 149 -19.88 -12.85 9.44
CA THR A 149 -18.80 -12.46 10.33
C THR A 149 -17.48 -12.96 9.76
N ILE A 150 -16.56 -12.05 9.50
CA ILE A 150 -15.23 -12.37 8.96
C ILE A 150 -14.13 -11.89 9.90
N GLY A 151 -13.00 -12.58 9.85
CA GLY A 151 -11.83 -12.21 10.64
C GLY A 151 -10.64 -13.11 10.39
N MET A 152 -9.57 -12.85 11.13
CA MET A 152 -8.33 -13.63 11.10
C MET A 152 -7.95 -14.02 12.53
N LYS A 153 -7.27 -15.16 12.72
CA LYS A 153 -6.73 -15.50 14.04
C LYS A 153 -5.56 -14.57 14.40
N LYS A 154 -5.50 -14.15 15.66
CA LYS A 154 -4.41 -13.32 16.21
C LYS A 154 -3.03 -13.93 15.96
N VAL A 155 -2.93 -15.26 15.97
CA VAL A 155 -1.70 -16.02 15.69
C VAL A 155 -1.10 -15.70 14.31
N ALA A 156 -1.91 -15.34 13.31
CA ALA A 156 -1.43 -14.97 11.97
C ALA A 156 -1.31 -13.46 11.78
N MET A 157 -2.18 -12.67 12.42
CA MET A 157 -2.15 -11.21 12.32
C MET A 157 -0.95 -10.59 13.04
N ILE A 158 -0.57 -11.10 14.21
CA ILE A 158 0.57 -10.55 14.97
C ILE A 158 1.87 -10.63 14.15
N PRO A 159 2.27 -11.79 13.58
CA PRO A 159 3.43 -11.87 12.70
C PRO A 159 3.35 -10.91 11.50
N LEU A 160 2.18 -10.74 10.90
CA LEU A 160 2.00 -9.84 9.75
C LEU A 160 2.23 -8.38 10.13
N ILE A 161 1.63 -7.91 11.23
CA ILE A 161 1.80 -6.54 11.73
C ILE A 161 3.25 -6.31 12.16
N SER A 162 3.83 -7.23 12.93
CA SER A 162 5.22 -7.14 13.37
C SER A 162 6.17 -7.06 12.20
N PHE A 163 5.97 -7.88 11.17
CA PHE A 163 6.81 -7.86 9.98
C PHE A 163 6.63 -6.57 9.16
N ASP A 164 5.40 -6.08 8.97
CA ASP A 164 5.13 -4.79 8.28
C ASP A 164 5.84 -3.63 9.00
N LEU A 165 5.80 -3.59 10.33
CA LEU A 165 6.52 -2.61 11.14
C LEU A 165 8.04 -2.72 10.98
N LEU A 166 8.60 -3.92 11.13
CA LEU A 166 10.04 -4.15 11.03
C LEU A 166 10.60 -3.76 9.66
N VAL A 167 9.91 -4.14 8.58
CA VAL A 167 10.29 -3.80 7.22
C VAL A 167 10.26 -2.30 6.99
N ASN A 168 9.20 -1.61 7.43
CA ASN A 168 9.10 -0.16 7.25
C ASN A 168 10.13 0.61 8.08
N ILE A 169 10.45 0.16 9.30
CA ILE A 169 11.57 0.69 10.10
C ILE A 169 12.90 0.45 9.40
N TYR A 170 13.12 -0.75 8.86
CA TYR A 170 14.34 -1.08 8.12
C TYR A 170 14.53 -0.20 6.87
N LEU A 171 13.48 -0.07 6.04
CA LEU A 171 13.52 0.80 4.85
C LEU A 171 13.70 2.27 5.24
N THR A 172 13.08 2.71 6.34
CA THR A 172 13.25 4.04 6.91
C THR A 172 14.71 4.33 7.23
N LEU A 173 15.39 3.41 7.91
CA LEU A 173 16.81 3.56 8.23
C LEU A 173 17.64 3.67 6.95
N ILE A 174 17.34 2.87 5.93
CA ILE A 174 18.00 2.93 4.62
C ILE A 174 17.77 4.28 3.93
N PHE A 175 16.56 4.86 3.97
CA PHE A 175 16.32 6.19 3.41
C PHE A 175 17.06 7.30 4.18
N MET A 176 17.20 7.14 5.50
CA MET A 176 17.86 8.13 6.35
C MET A 176 19.38 8.13 6.21
N ILE A 177 20.01 7.00 5.88
CA ILE A 177 21.47 6.89 5.68
C ILE A 177 22.03 7.87 4.61
N PRO A 178 21.55 7.89 3.35
CA PRO A 178 22.03 8.83 2.33
C PRO A 178 21.71 10.29 2.71
N LEU A 179 20.58 10.53 3.38
CA LEU A 179 20.24 11.85 3.93
C LEU A 179 21.25 12.31 4.99
N ARG A 180 21.68 11.42 5.89
CA ARG A 180 22.67 11.72 6.93
C ARG A 180 24.07 11.93 6.37
N SER A 181 24.46 11.16 5.35
CA SER A 181 25.71 11.37 4.60
C SER A 181 25.73 12.74 3.92
N LEU A 182 24.61 13.20 3.37
CA LEU A 182 24.49 14.53 2.76
C LEU A 182 24.44 15.65 3.81
N TYR A 183 23.81 15.41 4.96
CA TYR A 183 23.72 16.38 6.06
C TYR A 183 25.05 16.53 6.83
N SER A 184 25.82 15.45 6.94
CA SER A 184 27.15 15.43 7.55
C SER A 184 28.22 16.07 6.64
N TYR A 185 27.97 16.17 5.33
CA TYR A 185 28.82 16.88 4.38
C TYR A 185 28.43 18.36 4.26
N ARG A 186 28.28 19.04 5.41
CA ARG A 186 28.00 20.48 5.52
C ARG A 186 29.03 21.38 4.80
N ASN A 187 30.11 20.79 4.26
CA ASN A 187 31.16 21.43 3.46
C ASN A 187 31.17 21.06 1.95
N MET A 188 30.24 20.26 1.42
CA MET A 188 30.14 20.07 -0.05
C MET A 188 29.15 21.06 -0.66
N GLN A 189 29.48 21.53 -1.86
CA GLN A 189 28.69 22.49 -2.66
C GLN A 189 27.21 22.07 -2.75
N ARG A 190 26.30 22.90 -2.22
CA ARG A 190 24.85 22.74 -2.40
C ARG A 190 24.53 22.86 -3.89
N THR A 191 24.21 21.74 -4.52
CA THR A 191 23.69 21.73 -5.89
C THR A 191 22.16 21.60 -5.86
N PRO A 192 21.44 22.20 -6.83
CA PRO A 192 19.98 22.08 -6.90
C PRO A 192 19.51 20.62 -7.03
N ILE A 193 20.37 19.73 -7.52
CA ILE A 193 20.11 18.29 -7.65
C ILE A 193 20.07 17.61 -6.27
N THR A 194 21.01 17.93 -5.39
CA THR A 194 21.07 17.36 -4.04
C THR A 194 19.87 17.76 -3.16
N ASP A 195 19.38 19.01 -3.31
CA ASP A 195 18.21 19.50 -2.55
C ASP A 195 16.89 18.86 -3.04
N ARG A 196 16.76 18.65 -4.36
CA ARG A 196 15.62 17.91 -4.92
C ARG A 196 15.60 16.46 -4.42
N LEU A 197 16.76 15.80 -4.41
CA LEU A 197 16.88 14.41 -3.94
C LEU A 197 16.49 14.28 -2.46
N ARG A 198 16.95 15.21 -1.61
CA ARG A 198 16.60 15.28 -0.19
C ARG A 198 15.10 15.45 0.03
N THR A 199 14.46 16.32 -0.74
CA THR A 199 13.02 16.57 -0.65
C THR A 199 12.21 15.34 -1.05
N VAL A 200 12.60 14.66 -2.14
CA VAL A 200 11.93 13.43 -2.61
C VAL A 200 12.10 12.31 -1.59
N ALA A 201 13.30 12.14 -1.04
CA ALA A 201 13.58 11.12 -0.02
C ALA A 201 12.74 11.35 1.25
N MET A 202 12.67 12.59 1.75
CA MET A 202 11.90 12.93 2.96
C MET A 202 10.40 12.71 2.74
N ARG A 203 9.85 13.15 1.60
CA ARG A 203 8.42 12.92 1.30
C ARG A 203 8.10 11.43 1.16
N THR A 204 8.97 10.66 0.52
CA THR A 204 8.81 9.20 0.40
C THR A 204 8.82 8.54 1.79
N PHE A 205 9.71 9.00 2.67
CA PHE A 205 9.78 8.53 4.05
C PHE A 205 8.50 8.85 4.84
N VAL A 206 8.04 10.11 4.83
CA VAL A 206 6.79 10.50 5.50
C VAL A 206 5.61 9.70 4.95
N GLY A 207 5.55 9.53 3.63
CA GLY A 207 4.53 8.72 2.99
C GLY A 207 4.53 7.28 3.48
N ALA A 208 5.69 6.63 3.54
CA ALA A 208 5.84 5.27 4.06
C ALA A 208 5.40 5.15 5.52
N CYS A 209 5.77 6.10 6.37
CA CYS A 209 5.31 6.12 7.77
C CYS A 209 3.79 6.27 7.86
N CYS A 210 3.20 7.19 7.09
CA CYS A 210 1.76 7.40 7.09
C CYS A 210 1.00 6.14 6.67
N THR A 211 1.38 5.50 5.55
CA THR A 211 0.70 4.28 5.07
C THR A 211 0.87 3.11 6.04
N THR A 212 2.04 2.97 6.66
CA THR A 212 2.29 1.92 7.65
C THR A 212 1.45 2.11 8.89
N VAL A 213 1.43 3.33 9.45
CA VAL A 213 0.65 3.64 10.66
C VAL A 213 -0.84 3.43 10.40
N SER A 214 -1.36 3.87 9.25
CA SER A 214 -2.74 3.62 8.85
C SER A 214 -3.08 2.12 8.87
N SER A 215 -2.25 1.30 8.23
CA SER A 215 -2.50 -0.14 8.17
C SER A 215 -2.34 -0.84 9.50
N VAL A 216 -1.40 -0.41 10.35
CA VAL A 216 -1.23 -0.96 11.70
C VAL A 216 -2.46 -0.66 12.54
N VAL A 217 -2.98 0.58 12.48
CA VAL A 217 -4.23 0.94 13.17
C VAL A 217 -5.39 0.10 12.64
N ASN A 218 -5.53 -0.02 11.33
CA ASN A 218 -6.57 -0.83 10.69
C ASN A 218 -6.53 -2.30 11.14
N LEU A 219 -5.37 -2.95 11.04
CA LEU A 219 -5.19 -4.34 11.46
C LEU A 219 -5.33 -4.51 12.99
N SER A 220 -4.92 -3.53 13.78
CA SER A 220 -5.07 -3.57 15.25
C SER A 220 -6.53 -3.47 15.66
N VAL A 221 -7.32 -2.62 15.01
CA VAL A 221 -8.77 -2.54 15.20
C VAL A 221 -9.39 -3.90 14.86
N LEU A 222 -9.06 -4.49 13.71
CA LEU A 222 -9.53 -5.83 13.32
C LEU A 222 -9.09 -6.94 14.29
N MET A 223 -7.98 -6.76 15.00
CA MET A 223 -7.48 -7.73 15.98
C MET A 223 -8.22 -7.65 17.33
N VAL A 224 -8.62 -6.45 17.75
CA VAL A 224 -9.31 -6.23 19.03
C VAL A 224 -10.74 -6.72 18.96
N LEU A 225 -11.42 -6.49 17.83
CA LEU A 225 -12.76 -6.98 17.64
C LEU A 225 -12.73 -8.46 17.23
N ASN A 226 -13.04 -9.35 18.18
CA ASN A 226 -12.95 -10.81 18.02
C ASN A 226 -14.05 -11.37 17.08
N GLY A 227 -13.92 -11.08 15.78
CA GLY A 227 -14.92 -11.39 14.77
C GLY A 227 -15.83 -10.20 14.51
N GLU A 228 -15.73 -9.65 13.29
CA GLU A 228 -16.41 -8.43 12.88
C GLU A 228 -17.45 -8.72 11.81
N PRO A 229 -18.52 -7.90 11.70
CA PRO A 229 -19.38 -7.95 10.53
C PRO A 229 -18.55 -7.75 9.25
N GLY A 230 -18.80 -8.57 8.22
CA GLY A 230 -18.03 -8.51 6.96
C GLY A 230 -18.04 -7.14 6.29
N TRP A 231 -19.12 -6.37 6.47
CA TRP A 231 -19.22 -5.00 5.96
C TRP A 231 -18.27 -4.03 6.67
N VAL A 232 -17.98 -4.20 7.96
CA VAL A 232 -17.05 -3.35 8.72
C VAL A 232 -15.63 -3.58 8.21
N CYS A 233 -15.20 -4.84 8.13
CA CYS A 233 -13.86 -5.18 7.65
C CYS A 233 -13.62 -4.64 6.23
N LEU A 234 -14.55 -4.88 5.30
CA LEU A 234 -14.46 -4.33 3.94
C LEU A 234 -14.42 -2.79 3.90
N MET A 235 -15.21 -2.09 4.73
CA MET A 235 -15.17 -0.64 4.84
C MET A 235 -13.81 -0.14 5.36
N CYS A 236 -13.27 -0.77 6.41
CA CYS A 236 -11.97 -0.43 6.96
C CYS A 236 -10.84 -0.71 5.95
N CYS A 237 -10.87 -1.83 5.23
CA CYS A 237 -9.93 -2.13 4.14
C CYS A 237 -10.00 -1.05 3.03
N ASN A 238 -11.21 -0.58 2.69
CA ASN A 238 -11.43 0.45 1.67
C ASN A 238 -10.80 1.80 2.09
N ILE A 239 -11.03 2.22 3.34
CA ILE A 239 -10.43 3.44 3.89
C ILE A 239 -8.90 3.35 3.89
N ASP A 240 -8.32 2.24 4.34
CA ASP A 240 -6.86 2.05 4.41
C ASP A 240 -6.20 2.08 3.01
N ILE A 241 -6.82 1.41 2.03
CA ILE A 241 -6.35 1.39 0.65
C ILE A 241 -6.49 2.77 0.00
N LEU A 242 -7.63 3.45 0.17
CA LEU A 242 -7.81 4.81 -0.34
C LEU A 242 -6.78 5.77 0.25
N PHE A 243 -6.58 5.74 1.57
CA PHE A 243 -5.59 6.57 2.24
C PHE A 243 -4.18 6.28 1.70
N SER A 244 -3.82 5.01 1.56
CA SER A 244 -2.53 4.60 0.99
C SER A 244 -2.34 5.11 -0.44
N ALA A 245 -3.36 5.01 -1.29
CA ALA A 245 -3.34 5.54 -2.65
C ALA A 245 -3.19 7.07 -2.69
N MET A 246 -3.90 7.80 -1.83
CA MET A 246 -3.77 9.26 -1.69
C MET A 246 -2.36 9.67 -1.27
N VAL A 247 -1.77 8.96 -0.31
CA VAL A 247 -0.39 9.21 0.14
C VAL A 247 0.59 8.95 -1.01
N ILE A 248 0.46 7.84 -1.74
CA ILE A 248 1.31 7.54 -2.89
C ILE A 248 1.15 8.60 -3.99
N HIS A 249 -0.07 9.02 -4.28
CA HIS A 249 -0.34 10.11 -5.22
C HIS A 249 0.38 11.40 -4.79
N TRP A 250 0.27 11.78 -3.50
CA TRP A 250 0.97 12.94 -2.95
C TRP A 250 2.49 12.82 -3.06
N VAL A 251 3.08 11.67 -2.68
CA VAL A 251 4.52 11.42 -2.78
C VAL A 251 5.00 11.60 -4.22
N THR A 252 4.21 11.16 -5.20
CA THR A 252 4.57 11.11 -6.61
C THR A 252 4.17 12.35 -7.43
N SER A 253 3.36 13.28 -6.89
CA SER A 253 2.81 14.42 -7.67
C SER A 253 3.83 15.50 -8.03
N ARG A 254 4.93 15.65 -7.27
CA ARG A 254 5.98 16.65 -7.59
C ARG A 254 7.04 16.15 -8.56
N ASP A 255 7.10 14.85 -8.85
CA ASP A 255 8.00 14.31 -9.87
C ASP A 255 7.59 14.77 -11.28
N HIS A 256 6.30 15.07 -11.51
CA HIS A 256 5.79 15.59 -12.79
C HIS A 256 6.15 17.06 -13.05
N LYS A 257 6.19 17.91 -12.02
CA LYS A 257 6.53 19.33 -12.18
C LYS A 257 7.99 19.57 -12.58
N GLY A 258 8.86 18.57 -12.42
CA GLY A 258 10.27 18.65 -12.80
C GLY A 258 10.59 18.32 -14.26
N LYS A 259 9.60 17.86 -15.05
CA LYS A 259 9.75 17.56 -16.50
C LYS A 259 9.07 18.59 -17.41
N ALA A 260 8.40 19.58 -16.85
CA ALA A 260 7.67 20.62 -17.58
C ALA A 260 8.44 21.97 -17.62
N SER A 261 9.75 21.95 -17.40
CA SER A 261 10.63 23.12 -17.53
C SER A 261 11.88 22.74 -18.30
#